data_AF-A0A0W8IEX3-F1
#
_entry.id   AF-A0A0W8IEX3-F1
#
_cell.length_a   1.000
_cell.length_b   1.000
_cell.length_c   1.000
_cell.angle_alpha   90.00
_cell.angle_beta   90.00
_cell.angle_gamma   90.00
#
_symmetry.space_group_name_H-M   'P 1'
#
loop_
_entity.id
_entity.type
_entity.pdbx_description
1 polymer ?
#
loop_
_entity_poly.entity_id
_entity_poly.type
_entity_poly.pdbx_seq_one_letter_code
_entity_poly.pdbx_strand_id
1 'polypeptide(L)'
;MGALALSGMAFSGSWADSPEPGPPADPHLRALSKASQTAADKLPAVVTENEHLNDLDQGSSRALKAADRNDYWVVRNDAGEICLVAETPDEVAGATCTEPRDFNAHGLGLQVLTPDHGLEAYLLPDDVARDANLVTVDPFGMDKQRAAAKGYNDSAAKDAQFQLRILPVPEGAGVPLGLQTDGN
;
A
#
# COMPACT_ATOMS: atom_id res chain seq x y z
N MET A 1 23.42 51.11 -53.93
CA MET A 1 23.60 49.64 -53.83
C MET A 1 23.87 49.32 -52.37
N GLY A 2 22.89 48.78 -51.64
CA GLY A 2 23.04 48.42 -50.23
C GLY A 2 22.08 47.29 -49.93
N ALA A 3 22.63 46.08 -49.77
CA ALA A 3 21.85 44.88 -49.49
C ALA A 3 21.76 44.70 -47.96
N LEU A 4 20.54 44.77 -47.45
CA LEU A 4 20.19 44.42 -46.07
C LEU A 4 20.09 42.89 -45.96
N ALA A 5 20.97 42.29 -45.16
CA ALA A 5 20.89 40.88 -44.80
C ALA A 5 19.99 40.70 -43.56
N LEU A 6 18.87 40.01 -43.74
CA LEU A 6 17.97 39.60 -42.66
C LEU A 6 18.37 38.19 -42.20
N SER A 7 19.01 38.11 -41.04
CA SER A 7 19.30 36.86 -40.35
C SER A 7 18.04 36.32 -39.66
N GLY A 8 17.49 35.22 -40.18
CA GLY A 8 16.42 34.49 -39.54
C GLY A 8 16.95 33.65 -38.39
N MET A 9 16.50 33.94 -37.16
CA MET A 9 16.72 33.06 -36.01
C MET A 9 15.61 32.00 -35.98
N ALA A 10 15.98 30.74 -36.21
CA ALA A 10 15.10 29.61 -36.02
C ALA A 10 15.09 29.23 -34.53
N PHE A 11 14.02 29.60 -33.82
CA PHE A 11 13.74 29.09 -32.49
C PHE A 11 13.23 27.65 -32.61
N SER A 12 14.07 26.69 -32.28
CA SER A 12 13.64 25.30 -32.05
C SER A 12 12.96 25.28 -30.68
N GLY A 13 11.65 25.56 -30.67
CA GLY A 13 10.83 25.41 -29.47
C GLY A 13 10.77 23.94 -29.10
N SER A 14 11.59 23.53 -28.13
CA SER A 14 11.38 22.28 -27.40
C SER A 14 10.10 22.48 -26.60
N TRP A 15 9.00 21.92 -27.11
CA TRP A 15 7.79 21.66 -26.34
C TRP A 15 8.21 20.64 -25.30
N ALA A 16 8.80 21.14 -24.22
CA ALA A 16 8.99 20.38 -23.00
C ALA A 16 7.60 19.88 -22.64
N ASP A 17 7.43 18.56 -22.73
CA ASP A 17 6.42 17.80 -21.99
C ASP A 17 6.25 18.48 -20.65
N SER A 18 5.18 19.27 -20.53
CA SER A 18 4.79 19.78 -19.23
C SER A 18 4.44 18.52 -18.46
N PRO A 19 5.17 18.19 -17.37
CA PRO A 19 4.90 16.97 -16.64
C PRO A 19 3.40 16.95 -16.36
N GLU A 20 2.71 15.94 -16.88
CA GLU A 20 1.28 15.81 -16.64
C GLU A 20 1.08 15.97 -15.14
N PRO A 21 0.19 16.88 -14.69
CA PRO A 21 -0.09 17.02 -13.28
C PRO A 21 -0.44 15.63 -12.78
N GLY A 22 0.41 15.09 -11.90
CA GLY A 22 0.23 13.74 -11.39
C GLY A 22 -1.18 13.60 -10.83
N PRO A 23 -1.74 12.38 -10.84
CA PRO A 23 -3.07 12.14 -10.32
C PRO A 23 -3.22 12.79 -8.93
N PRO A 24 -4.35 13.45 -8.64
CA PRO A 24 -4.53 14.15 -7.38
C PRO A 24 -4.29 13.18 -6.23
N ALA A 25 -3.48 13.61 -5.24
CA ALA A 25 -3.17 12.80 -4.07
C ALA A 25 -4.46 12.32 -3.41
N ASP A 26 -4.58 10.99 -3.30
CA ASP A 26 -5.76 10.31 -2.78
C ASP A 26 -6.18 10.86 -1.40
N PRO A 27 -7.44 11.29 -1.23
CA PRO A 27 -7.95 11.79 0.05
C PRO A 27 -7.86 10.76 1.20
N HIS A 28 -7.91 9.46 0.93
CA HIS A 28 -7.86 8.40 1.96
C HIS A 28 -6.45 8.21 2.50
N LEU A 29 -5.44 8.19 1.63
CA LEU A 29 -4.03 8.18 2.05
C LEU A 29 -3.63 9.46 2.77
N ARG A 30 -4.22 10.60 2.40
CA ARG A 30 -4.02 11.87 3.12
C ARG A 30 -4.44 11.80 4.58
N ALA A 31 -5.42 10.96 4.88
CA ALA A 31 -5.92 10.78 6.23
C ALA A 31 -4.86 10.07 7.09
N LEU A 32 -4.23 9.01 6.55
CA LEU A 32 -3.11 8.31 7.18
C LEU A 32 -1.90 9.22 7.37
N SER A 33 -1.57 10.07 6.39
CA SER A 33 -0.39 10.93 6.44
C SER A 33 -0.49 12.12 7.40
N LYS A 34 -1.71 12.52 7.81
CA LYS A 34 -1.92 13.70 8.68
C LYS A 34 -1.86 13.39 10.17
N ALA A 35 -2.13 12.16 10.58
CA ALA A 35 -2.03 11.76 11.98
C ALA A 35 -0.55 11.69 12.40
N SER A 36 -0.23 12.25 13.57
CA SER A 36 1.09 12.07 14.18
C SER A 36 1.34 10.59 14.47
N GLN A 37 2.51 10.08 14.08
CA GLN A 37 2.92 8.72 14.43
C GLN A 37 3.01 8.54 15.94
N THR A 38 2.53 7.39 16.40
CA THR A 38 2.66 6.84 17.74
C THR A 38 3.83 5.86 17.81
N ALA A 39 4.13 5.34 19.00
CA ALA A 39 5.17 4.32 19.16
C ALA A 39 4.81 3.01 18.44
N ALA A 40 3.51 2.66 18.34
CA ALA A 40 3.06 1.45 17.65
C ALA A 40 3.27 1.55 16.13
N ASP A 41 3.24 2.76 15.57
CA ASP A 41 3.40 2.98 14.15
C ASP A 41 4.82 2.70 13.64
N LYS A 42 5.80 2.59 14.53
CA LYS A 42 7.18 2.30 14.15
C LYS A 42 7.32 0.85 13.68
N LEU A 43 7.97 0.66 12.55
CA LEU A 43 8.33 -0.67 12.07
C LEU A 43 9.37 -1.31 13.02
N PRO A 44 9.25 -2.62 13.29
CA PRO A 44 10.19 -3.37 14.11
C PRO A 44 11.54 -3.54 13.40
N ALA A 45 12.59 -3.82 14.17
CA ALA A 45 13.95 -3.96 13.64
C ALA A 45 14.03 -5.02 12.52
N VAL A 46 13.33 -6.14 12.69
CA VAL A 46 13.29 -7.22 11.69
C VAL A 46 12.78 -6.79 10.32
N VAL A 47 11.88 -5.80 10.27
CA VAL A 47 11.41 -5.21 9.00
C VAL A 47 12.46 -4.24 8.47
N THR A 48 12.99 -3.36 9.32
CA THR A 48 13.91 -2.29 8.88
C THR A 48 15.31 -2.78 8.53
N GLU A 49 15.74 -3.91 9.07
CA GLU A 49 17.03 -4.54 8.80
C GLU A 49 16.95 -5.55 7.64
N ASN A 50 15.74 -5.84 7.13
CA ASN A 50 15.54 -6.70 5.99
C ASN A 50 15.94 -5.97 4.69
N GLU A 51 16.97 -6.47 4.02
CA GLU A 51 17.50 -5.88 2.79
C GLU A 51 16.47 -5.83 1.64
N HIS A 52 15.43 -6.68 1.68
CA HIS A 52 14.36 -6.68 0.69
C HIS A 52 13.25 -5.65 0.97
N LEU A 53 13.28 -5.00 2.15
CA LEU A 53 12.27 -4.03 2.61
C LEU A 53 12.92 -2.67 2.95
N ASN A 54 14.10 -2.41 2.40
CA ASN A 54 14.89 -1.21 2.71
C ASN A 54 14.38 0.06 1.99
N ASP A 55 13.46 -0.08 1.05
CA ASP A 55 12.82 1.00 0.30
C ASP A 55 11.59 1.58 1.02
N LEU A 56 11.24 1.05 2.20
CA LEU A 56 10.09 1.51 2.98
C LEU A 56 10.39 2.82 3.72
N ASP A 57 9.56 3.84 3.50
CA ASP A 57 9.58 5.10 4.24
C ASP A 57 9.01 4.90 5.65
N GLN A 58 9.90 4.69 6.61
CA GLN A 58 9.55 4.52 8.03
C GLN A 58 8.78 5.72 8.62
N GLY A 59 8.90 6.92 8.05
CA GLY A 59 8.12 8.10 8.48
C GLY A 59 6.64 8.03 8.06
N SER A 60 6.33 7.18 7.09
CA SER A 60 4.97 6.95 6.58
C SER A 60 4.27 5.77 7.23
N SER A 61 4.97 4.93 8.00
CA SER A 61 4.40 3.71 8.57
C SER A 61 3.25 4.02 9.53
N ARG A 62 2.20 3.21 9.47
CA ARG A 62 1.05 3.26 10.38
C ARG A 62 0.69 1.85 10.79
N ALA A 63 0.63 1.60 12.09
CA ALA A 63 0.18 0.33 12.61
C ALA A 63 -1.29 0.14 12.26
N LEU A 64 -1.57 -1.01 11.69
CA LEU A 64 -2.93 -1.52 11.60
C LEU A 64 -3.24 -2.25 12.92
N LYS A 65 -4.52 -2.45 13.21
CA LYS A 65 -4.92 -3.11 14.44
C LYS A 65 -4.33 -4.52 14.48
N ALA A 66 -3.51 -4.80 15.51
CA ALA A 66 -2.94 -6.12 15.75
C ALA A 66 -4.07 -7.15 15.86
N ALA A 67 -3.85 -8.29 15.22
CA ALA A 67 -4.83 -9.37 15.17
C ALA A 67 -4.10 -10.68 15.48
N ASP A 68 -4.48 -11.29 16.61
CA ASP A 68 -3.83 -12.47 17.20
C ASP A 68 -2.39 -12.21 17.65
N ARG A 69 -1.42 -12.83 16.97
CA ARG A 69 0.02 -12.76 17.26
C ARG A 69 0.81 -12.10 16.12
N ASN A 70 0.13 -11.56 15.12
CA ASN A 70 0.78 -10.91 13.99
C ASN A 70 0.52 -9.41 14.08
N ASP A 71 1.57 -8.65 13.81
CA ASP A 71 1.50 -7.20 13.71
C ASP A 71 1.53 -6.80 12.25
N TYR A 72 0.78 -5.74 11.93
CA TYR A 72 0.55 -5.30 10.56
C TYR A 72 0.75 -3.80 10.47
N TRP A 73 1.31 -3.35 9.35
CA TRP A 73 1.49 -1.94 9.05
C TRP A 73 1.10 -1.64 7.61
N VAL A 74 0.61 -0.42 7.41
CA VAL A 74 0.60 0.21 6.09
C VAL A 74 1.73 1.23 6.04
N VAL A 75 2.48 1.24 4.95
CA VAL A 75 3.65 2.10 4.76
C VAL A 75 3.76 2.46 3.29
N ARG A 76 4.48 3.52 2.95
CA ARG A 76 4.86 3.85 1.57
C ARG A 76 6.30 3.49 1.31
N ASN A 77 6.63 3.12 0.08
CA ASN A 77 8.03 3.01 -0.32
C ASN A 77 8.52 4.27 -1.03
N ASP A 78 9.80 4.29 -1.41
CA ASP A 78 10.45 5.37 -2.16
C ASP A 78 9.80 5.65 -3.52
N ALA A 79 9.13 4.64 -4.12
CA ALA A 79 8.35 4.80 -5.35
C ALA A 79 6.96 5.42 -5.12
N GLY A 80 6.56 5.62 -3.85
CA GLY A 80 5.25 6.14 -3.49
C GLY A 80 4.11 5.12 -3.56
N GLU A 81 4.43 3.84 -3.71
CA GLU A 81 3.48 2.74 -3.62
C GLU A 81 2.96 2.60 -2.19
N ILE A 82 1.80 1.95 -2.03
CA ILE A 82 1.25 1.57 -0.73
C ILE A 82 1.66 0.13 -0.49
N CYS A 83 2.30 -0.12 0.65
CA CYS A 83 2.75 -1.44 1.06
C CYS A 83 1.97 -1.90 2.30
N LEU A 84 1.47 -3.13 2.24
CA LEU A 84 1.00 -3.86 3.41
C LEU A 84 2.17 -4.70 3.91
N VAL A 85 2.57 -4.47 5.17
CA VAL A 85 3.63 -5.20 5.85
C VAL A 85 3.02 -6.03 6.96
N ALA A 86 3.50 -7.26 7.12
CA ALA A 86 3.18 -8.09 8.27
C ALA A 86 4.45 -8.66 8.90
N GLU A 87 4.43 -8.78 10.22
CA GLU A 87 5.42 -9.49 11.03
C GLU A 87 4.74 -10.69 11.70
N THR A 88 5.37 -11.86 11.60
CA THR A 88 4.97 -13.05 12.34
C THR A 88 5.78 -13.19 13.64
N PRO A 89 5.30 -13.97 14.63
CA PRO A 89 6.03 -14.23 15.88
C PRO A 89 7.42 -14.84 15.70
N ASP A 90 7.65 -15.52 14.57
CA ASP A 90 8.92 -16.17 14.25
C ASP A 90 9.87 -15.21 13.52
N GLU A 91 9.65 -13.90 13.65
CA GLU A 91 10.46 -12.83 13.06
C GLU A 91 10.49 -12.90 11.52
N VAL A 92 9.41 -13.40 10.91
CA VAL A 92 9.26 -13.35 9.45
C VAL A 92 8.46 -12.10 9.08
N ALA A 93 9.12 -11.19 8.38
CA ALA A 93 8.49 -10.04 7.78
C ALA A 93 8.22 -10.28 6.28
N GLY A 94 7.03 -9.91 5.83
CA GLY A 94 6.67 -9.88 4.42
C GLY A 94 5.98 -8.57 4.07
N ALA A 95 6.18 -8.13 2.83
CA ALA A 95 5.47 -6.97 2.29
C ALA A 95 4.94 -7.25 0.89
N THR A 96 3.83 -6.62 0.55
CA THR A 96 3.35 -6.50 -0.83
C THR A 96 3.00 -5.05 -1.05
N CYS A 97 3.44 -4.49 -2.18
CA CYS A 97 3.24 -3.08 -2.53
C CYS A 97 2.43 -2.97 -3.82
N THR A 98 1.69 -1.87 -3.96
CA THR A 98 0.96 -1.54 -5.18
C THR A 98 0.86 -0.04 -5.38
N GLU A 99 0.71 0.42 -6.61
CA GLU A 99 0.43 1.82 -6.89
C GLU A 99 -0.89 2.26 -6.22
N PRO A 100 -1.00 3.52 -5.75
CA PRO A 100 -2.23 4.02 -5.13
C PRO A 100 -3.49 3.85 -5.99
N ARG A 101 -3.33 3.98 -7.32
CA ARG A 101 -4.43 3.80 -8.27
C ARG A 101 -4.98 2.38 -8.23
N ASP A 102 -4.11 1.39 -8.20
CA ASP A 102 -4.48 -0.03 -8.21
C ASP A 102 -5.02 -0.47 -6.85
N PHE A 103 -4.46 0.07 -5.76
CA PHE A 103 -5.01 -0.13 -4.41
C PHE A 103 -6.48 0.28 -4.33
N ASN A 104 -6.83 1.46 -4.84
CA ASN A 104 -8.22 1.92 -4.81
C ASN A 104 -9.17 1.06 -5.63
N ALA A 105 -8.67 0.43 -6.69
CA ALA A 105 -9.49 -0.41 -7.55
C ALA A 105 -9.63 -1.85 -7.02
N HIS A 106 -8.61 -2.36 -6.32
CA HIS A 106 -8.46 -3.80 -6.04
C HIS A 106 -8.11 -4.14 -4.59
N GLY A 107 -7.77 -3.16 -3.76
CA GLY A 107 -7.12 -3.38 -2.48
C GLY A 107 -5.73 -3.98 -2.65
N LEU A 108 -5.25 -4.62 -1.59
CA LEU A 108 -3.92 -5.21 -1.53
C LEU A 108 -3.96 -6.48 -0.68
N GLY A 109 -3.46 -7.59 -1.24
CA GLY A 109 -3.32 -8.86 -0.53
C GLY A 109 -1.86 -9.15 -0.22
N LEU A 110 -1.60 -9.75 0.94
CA LEU A 110 -0.30 -10.23 1.37
C LEU A 110 -0.44 -11.69 1.80
N GLN A 111 0.45 -12.55 1.31
CA GLN A 111 0.60 -13.91 1.78
C GLN A 111 2.04 -14.14 2.23
N VAL A 112 2.22 -14.65 3.45
CA VAL A 112 3.52 -15.04 4.00
C VAL A 112 3.44 -16.50 4.39
N LEU A 113 4.36 -17.31 3.87
CA LEU A 113 4.48 -18.73 4.21
C LEU A 113 5.79 -18.96 4.94
N THR A 114 5.71 -19.47 6.15
CA THR A 114 6.83 -20.00 6.92
C THR A 114 6.74 -21.53 6.95
N PRO A 115 7.79 -22.25 7.39
CA PRO A 115 7.73 -23.70 7.52
C PRO A 115 6.58 -24.20 8.42
N ASP A 116 6.24 -23.44 9.45
CA ASP A 116 5.30 -23.84 10.50
C ASP A 116 3.95 -23.11 10.41
N HIS A 117 3.88 -21.97 9.70
CA HIS A 117 2.71 -21.10 9.67
C HIS A 117 2.48 -20.45 8.30
N GLY A 118 1.20 -20.20 7.99
CA GLY A 118 0.78 -19.39 6.86
C GLY A 118 0.03 -18.17 7.36
N LEU A 119 0.31 -17.03 6.76
CA LEU A 119 -0.37 -15.76 7.00
C LEU A 119 -0.97 -15.26 5.70
N GLU A 120 -2.20 -14.77 5.79
CA GLU A 120 -2.86 -14.11 4.68
C GLU A 120 -3.58 -12.87 5.21
N ALA A 121 -3.36 -11.72 4.58
CA ALA A 121 -3.91 -10.45 4.99
C ALA A 121 -4.37 -9.63 3.80
N TYR A 122 -5.46 -8.89 3.99
CA TYR A 122 -6.02 -8.02 2.97
C TYR A 122 -6.24 -6.62 3.53
N LEU A 123 -5.74 -5.63 2.82
CA LEU A 123 -5.99 -4.22 3.03
C LEU A 123 -6.95 -3.74 1.94
N LEU A 124 -8.11 -3.23 2.35
CA LEU A 124 -9.13 -2.72 1.44
C LEU A 124 -9.27 -1.20 1.57
N PRO A 125 -9.64 -0.49 0.49
CA PRO A 125 -10.04 0.91 0.56
C PRO A 125 -11.27 1.13 1.46
N ASP A 126 -11.37 2.32 2.05
CA ASP A 126 -12.43 2.68 3.02
C ASP A 126 -13.84 2.56 2.45
N ASP A 127 -14.02 2.88 1.16
CA ASP A 127 -15.31 2.86 0.48
C ASP A 127 -15.81 1.43 0.28
N VAL A 128 -14.91 0.48 -0.01
CA VAL A 128 -15.24 -0.96 -0.07
C VAL A 128 -15.59 -1.51 1.30
N ALA A 129 -14.88 -1.10 2.36
CA ALA A 129 -15.09 -1.63 3.71
C ALA A 129 -16.44 -1.21 4.33
N ARG A 130 -17.00 -0.06 3.94
CA ARG A 130 -18.30 0.42 4.46
C ARG A 130 -19.50 -0.36 3.95
N ASP A 131 -19.40 -0.90 2.74
CA ASP A 131 -20.46 -1.71 2.13
C ASP A 131 -20.26 -3.22 2.38
N ALA A 132 -19.13 -3.59 3.02
CA ALA A 132 -18.72 -4.96 3.28
C ALA A 132 -19.47 -5.63 4.45
N ASN A 133 -20.78 -5.83 4.32
CA ASN A 133 -21.44 -6.94 5.03
C ASN A 133 -21.21 -8.30 4.34
N LEU A 134 -20.61 -8.31 3.13
CA LEU A 134 -20.16 -9.52 2.44
C LEU A 134 -19.17 -9.14 1.33
N VAL A 135 -17.88 -9.06 1.64
CA VAL A 135 -16.85 -9.14 0.60
C VAL A 135 -16.44 -10.61 0.53
N THR A 136 -16.97 -11.33 -0.46
CA THR A 136 -16.43 -12.63 -0.82
C THR A 136 -15.13 -12.37 -1.57
N VAL A 137 -14.01 -12.35 -0.84
CA VAL A 137 -12.69 -12.43 -1.48
C VAL A 137 -12.64 -13.81 -2.11
N ASP A 138 -12.66 -13.88 -3.44
CA ASP A 138 -12.47 -15.14 -4.17
C ASP A 138 -10.98 -15.50 -4.06
N PRO A 139 -10.60 -16.51 -3.25
CA PRO A 139 -9.20 -16.87 -3.05
C PRO A 139 -8.57 -17.50 -4.30
N PHE A 140 -9.33 -17.72 -5.39
CA PHE A 140 -8.89 -18.47 -6.56
C PHE A 140 -8.31 -17.62 -7.71
N GLY A 141 -8.06 -16.33 -7.51
CA GLY A 141 -7.27 -15.51 -8.47
C GLY A 141 -5.76 -15.84 -8.53
N MET A 142 -5.29 -16.81 -7.74
CA MET A 142 -3.86 -17.08 -7.45
C MET A 142 -3.25 -18.28 -8.22
N ASP A 143 -3.92 -18.83 -9.24
CA ASP A 143 -3.42 -19.99 -10.00
C ASP A 143 -2.01 -19.76 -10.61
N LYS A 144 -1.64 -18.51 -10.87
CA LYS A 144 -0.32 -18.14 -11.39
C LYS A 144 0.78 -18.16 -10.34
N GLN A 145 0.48 -17.88 -9.06
CA GLN A 145 1.48 -17.91 -7.99
C GLN A 145 1.68 -19.32 -7.42
N ARG A 146 0.62 -20.14 -7.40
CA ARG A 146 0.74 -21.56 -7.05
C ARG A 146 1.63 -22.35 -8.03
N ALA A 147 1.68 -21.92 -9.30
CA ALA A 147 2.60 -22.47 -10.28
C ALA A 147 4.07 -22.12 -10.01
N ALA A 148 4.35 -21.02 -9.29
CA ALA A 148 5.71 -20.61 -8.90
C ALA A 148 6.24 -21.37 -7.68
N ALA A 149 5.35 -21.86 -6.80
CA ALA A 149 5.71 -22.63 -5.60
C ALA A 149 6.07 -24.11 -5.86
N LYS A 150 6.34 -24.51 -7.11
CA LYS A 150 6.51 -25.92 -7.55
C LYS A 150 7.76 -26.65 -7.00
N GLY A 151 8.48 -26.04 -6.06
CA GLY A 151 9.58 -26.66 -5.30
C GLY A 151 9.34 -26.72 -3.79
N TYR A 152 8.21 -26.21 -3.29
CA TYR A 152 7.87 -26.24 -1.86
C TYR A 152 7.13 -27.54 -1.54
N ASN A 153 7.53 -28.21 -0.46
CA ASN A 153 7.09 -29.55 -0.12
C ASN A 153 5.56 -29.60 0.10
N ASP A 154 4.85 -30.34 -0.75
CA ASP A 154 3.38 -30.37 -0.88
C ASP A 154 2.65 -30.87 0.39
N SER A 155 3.41 -31.38 1.37
CA SER A 155 2.92 -31.76 2.70
C SER A 155 2.76 -30.57 3.65
N ALA A 156 3.63 -29.55 3.60
CA ALA A 156 3.56 -28.40 4.50
C ALA A 156 2.36 -27.49 4.17
N ALA A 157 2.03 -27.35 2.88
CA ALA A 157 0.92 -26.50 2.44
C ALA A 157 -0.47 -27.05 2.78
N LYS A 158 -0.60 -28.37 3.06
CA LYS A 158 -1.89 -29.00 3.39
C LYS A 158 -2.31 -28.80 4.85
N ASP A 159 -1.34 -28.54 5.72
CA ASP A 159 -1.57 -28.30 7.15
C ASP A 159 -1.53 -26.81 7.51
N ALA A 160 -1.11 -25.94 6.59
CA ALA A 160 -1.15 -24.49 6.77
C ALA A 160 -2.61 -24.00 6.81
N GLN A 161 -3.07 -23.60 7.99
CA GLN A 161 -4.35 -22.92 8.16
C GLN A 161 -4.22 -21.47 7.71
N PHE A 162 -4.81 -21.13 6.56
CA PHE A 162 -4.93 -19.74 6.12
C PHE A 162 -6.04 -19.05 6.91
N GLN A 163 -5.72 -17.94 7.56
CA GLN A 163 -6.72 -17.09 8.19
C GLN A 163 -6.96 -15.85 7.32
N LEU A 164 -8.11 -15.81 6.65
CA LEU A 164 -8.56 -14.62 5.94
C LEU A 164 -8.87 -13.50 6.94
N ARG A 165 -8.11 -12.40 6.90
CA ARG A 165 -8.42 -11.20 7.70
C ARG A 165 -8.57 -9.97 6.83
N ILE A 166 -9.73 -9.33 6.98
CA ILE A 166 -10.01 -8.00 6.45
C ILE A 166 -9.69 -7.03 7.58
N LEU A 167 -8.64 -6.22 7.40
CA LEU A 167 -8.30 -5.19 8.37
C LEU A 167 -9.06 -3.91 7.98
N PRO A 168 -10.03 -3.44 8.79
CA PRO A 168 -10.62 -2.14 8.55
C PRO A 168 -9.57 -1.07 8.75
N VAL A 169 -9.50 -0.10 7.84
CA VAL A 169 -8.70 1.11 8.03
C VAL A 169 -9.24 1.83 9.28
N PRO A 170 -8.38 2.26 10.22
CA PRO A 170 -8.83 2.82 11.48
C PRO A 170 -9.74 4.05 11.25
N GLU A 171 -11.01 3.93 11.66
CA GLU A 171 -11.95 5.05 11.73
C GLU A 171 -11.45 6.06 12.77
N GLY A 172 -10.89 7.17 12.30
CA GLY A 172 -10.24 8.18 13.16
C GLY A 172 -9.47 9.25 12.41
N ALA A 173 -9.20 9.06 11.12
CA ALA A 173 -8.63 10.10 10.25
C ALA A 173 -9.71 11.05 9.66
N GLY A 174 -10.85 11.16 10.36
CA GLY A 174 -11.94 12.06 10.01
C GLY A 174 -11.51 13.51 10.20
N VAL A 175 -11.38 14.25 9.09
CA VAL A 175 -11.56 15.70 9.11
C VAL A 175 -12.94 15.97 9.71
N PRO A 176 -13.09 16.80 10.75
CA PRO A 176 -14.42 17.26 11.11
C PRO A 176 -14.97 18.02 9.91
N LEU A 177 -15.97 17.45 9.24
CA LEU A 177 -16.85 18.23 8.38
C LEU A 177 -17.59 19.20 9.30
N GLY A 178 -16.97 20.36 9.52
CA GLY A 178 -17.65 21.52 10.05
C GLY A 178 -18.77 21.85 9.11
N LEU A 179 -19.99 21.41 9.45
CA LEU A 179 -21.20 22.06 9.00
C LEU A 179 -21.14 23.49 9.56
N GLN A 180 -20.63 24.41 8.74
CA GLN A 180 -20.97 25.82 8.85
C GLN A 180 -22.46 25.91 8.52
N THR A 181 -23.30 25.89 9.55
CA THR A 181 -24.65 26.42 9.42
C THR A 181 -24.50 27.93 9.45
N ASP A 182 -24.52 28.57 8.28
CA ASP A 182 -24.76 30.01 8.19
C ASP A 182 -26.20 30.26 8.69
N GLY A 183 -26.29 30.69 9.94
CA GLY A 183 -27.51 31.17 10.58
C GLY A 183 -27.57 32.69 10.52
N ASN A 184 -28.55 33.17 9.78
CA ASN A 184 -28.99 34.55 9.59
C ASN A 184 -29.35 35.26 10.91
#